data_AF-D5PJL5-F1
#
_entry.id   AF-D5PJL5-F1
#
_cell.length_a   1.000
_cell.length_b   1.000
_cell.length_c   1.000
_cell.angle_alpha   90.00
_cell.angle_beta   90.00
_cell.angle_gamma   90.00
#
_symmetry.space_group_name_H-M   'P 1'
#
loop_
_entity.id
_entity.type
_entity.pdbx_description
1 polymer ?
#
loop_
_entity_poly.entity_id
_entity_poly.type
_entity_poly.pdbx_seq_one_letter_code
_entity_poly.pdbx_strand_id
1 'polypeptide(L)' 'MIFAKGHGTENDFLVLPDAGAALDLGAARVAALCDRRRGVG' A
#
# COMPACT_ATOMS: atom_id res chain seq x y z
N MET A 1 -2.48 -6.70 9.54
CA MET A 1 -1.64 -6.71 8.34
C MET A 1 -0.47 -5.78 8.59
N ILE A 2 0.76 -6.27 8.48
CA ILE A 2 1.95 -5.46 8.72
C ILE A 2 2.18 -4.62 7.46
N PHE A 3 2.43 -3.33 7.63
CA PHE A 3 2.82 -2.44 6.55
C PHE A 3 3.83 -1.40 7.05
N ALA A 4 4.58 -0.84 6.12
CA ALA A 4 5.37 0.36 6.34
C ALA A 4 4.99 1.42 5.31
N LYS A 5 4.99 2.69 5.71
CA LYS A 5 4.86 3.83 4.80
C LYS A 5 6.19 4.58 4.75
N GLY A 6 6.66 4.91 3.57
CA GLY A 6 7.90 5.64 3.35
C GLY A 6 7.75 6.68 2.24
N HIS A 7 8.77 7.51 2.06
CA HIS A 7 8.85 8.41 0.92
C HIS A 7 10.28 8.53 0.38
N GLY A 8 10.41 8.88 -0.90
CA GLY A 8 11.66 9.24 -1.54
C GLY A 8 11.41 10.43 -2.46
N THR A 9 12.14 11.53 -2.23
CA THR A 9 11.96 12.80 -2.98
C THR A 9 10.48 13.17 -3.15
N GLU A 10 9.77 13.25 -2.02
CA GLU A 10 8.32 13.57 -1.92
C GLU A 10 7.33 12.55 -2.51
N ASN A 11 7.79 11.51 -3.18
CA ASN A 11 6.92 10.40 -3.61
C ASN A 11 6.77 9.38 -2.48
N ASP A 12 5.54 9.08 -2.07
CA ASP A 12 5.25 8.14 -0.98
C ASP A 12 4.88 6.74 -1.47
N PHE A 13 5.14 5.76 -0.61
CA PHE A 13 4.94 4.35 -0.90
C PHE A 13 4.38 3.61 0.30
N LEU A 14 3.52 2.63 0.03
CA LEU A 14 3.08 1.62 0.97
C LEU A 14 3.81 0.30 0.69
N VAL A 15 4.58 -0.18 1.66
CA VAL A 15 5.31 -1.45 1.58
C VAL A 15 4.55 -2.51 2.35
N LEU A 16 4.17 -3.58 1.65
CA LEU A 16 3.45 -4.73 2.19
C LEU A 16 4.35 -5.97 2.09
N PRO A 17 4.89 -6.48 3.20
CA PRO A 17 5.66 -7.72 3.17
C PRO A 17 4.75 -8.89 2.80
N ASP A 18 5.07 -9.58 1.71
CA ASP A 18 4.31 -10.74 1.24
C ASP A 18 5.22 -11.79 0.62
N ALA A 19 6.17 -12.30 1.41
CA ALA A 19 7.11 -13.33 0.96
C ALA A 19 6.41 -14.62 0.50
N GLY A 20 5.21 -14.89 1.01
CA GLY A 20 4.40 -16.06 0.65
C GLY A 20 3.46 -15.85 -0.53
N ALA A 21 3.42 -14.66 -1.14
CA ALA A 21 2.49 -14.30 -2.22
C ALA A 21 1.02 -14.60 -1.89
N ALA A 22 0.61 -14.32 -0.65
CA ALA A 22 -0.73 -14.61 -0.14
C ALA A 22 -1.69 -13.42 -0.30
N LEU A 23 -1.19 -12.23 -0.64
CA LEU A 23 -2.02 -11.04 -0.80
C LEU A 23 -2.65 -11.01 -2.20
N ASP A 24 -3.97 -11.15 -2.25
CA ASP A 24 -4.74 -10.78 -3.43
C ASP A 24 -4.99 -9.27 -3.46
N LEU A 25 -4.22 -8.58 -4.30
CA LEU A 25 -4.24 -7.12 -4.51
C LEU A 25 -4.77 -6.78 -5.90
N GLY A 26 -6.08 -6.93 -6.09
CA GLY A 26 -6.77 -6.38 -7.25
C GLY A 26 -6.72 -4.84 -7.30
N ALA A 27 -6.93 -4.28 -8.50
CA ALA A 27 -6.81 -2.83 -8.75
C ALA A 27 -7.67 -1.97 -7.82
N ALA A 28 -8.90 -2.37 -7.52
CA ALA A 28 -9.78 -1.64 -6.61
C ALA A 28 -9.22 -1.59 -5.18
N ARG A 29 -8.58 -2.66 -4.72
CA ARG A 29 -7.98 -2.74 -3.40
C ARG A 29 -6.74 -1.87 -3.32
N VAL A 30 -5.89 -1.87 -4.35
CA VAL A 30 -4.73 -0.97 -4.45
C VAL A 30 -5.18 0.49 -4.43
N ALA A 31 -6.18 0.85 -5.25
CA ALA A 31 -6.72 2.21 -5.28
C ALA A 31 -7.28 2.67 -3.92
N ALA A 32 -7.99 1.79 -3.22
CA ALA A 32 -8.50 2.08 -1.88
C ALA A 32 -7.39 2.29 -0.85
N LEU A 33 -6.27 1.54 -0.95
CA LEU A 33 -5.12 1.73 -0.07
C LEU A 33 -4.41 3.06 -0.34
N CYS A 34 -4.27 3.45 -1.61
CA CYS A 34 -3.62 4.71 -2.03
C CYS A 34 -4.52 5.96 -1.90
N ASP A 35 -5.79 5.82 -1.52
CA ASP A 35 -6.65 6.98 -1.27
C ASP A 35 -6.14 7.76 -0.05
N ARG A 36 -5.82 9.05 -0.21
CA ARG A 36 -5.25 9.88 0.87
C ARG A 36 -6.25 10.34 1.93
N ARG A 37 -7.55 10.19 1.68
CA ARG A 37 -8.63 10.63 2.59
C ARG A 37 -9.28 9.45 3.31
N ARG A 38 -9.34 8.30 2.66
CA ARG A 38 -10.08 7.11 3.09
C ARG A 38 -9.20 5.86 3.20
N GLY A 39 -7.99 5.91 2.64
CA GLY A 39 -6.97 4.87 2.71
C GLY A 39 -5.77 5.31 3.54
N VAL A 40 -4.62 4.71 3.25
CA VAL A 40 -3.34 5.02 3.90
C VAL A 40 -2.67 6.25 3.26
N GLY A 41 -2.99 6.49 1.98
CA GLY A 41 -2.29 7.45 1.13
C GLY A 41 -0.98 6.88 0.64
#